data_AF-A0A1A7WBK9-F1
#
_entry.id   AF-A0A1A7WBK9-F1
#
_cell.length_a   1.000
_cell.length_b   1.000
_cell.length_c   1.000
_cell.angle_alpha   90.00
_cell.angle_beta   90.00
_cell.angle_gamma   90.00
#
_symmetry.space_group_name_H-M   'P 1'
#
loop_
_entity.id
_entity.type
_entity.pdbx_description
1 polymer ?
#
loop_
_entity_poly.entity_id
_entity_poly.type
_entity_poly.pdbx_seq_one_letter_code
_entity_poly.pdbx_strand_id
1 'polypeptide(L)'
;MNTRMLQLGSLFPHFQLASKAPESVPSQSPKQLPTLPEVLQHVIKLTGLRREDVYNNLRIPDQFQAAKDDINIVILTGQGIFCIDVKPWKGTVSAHNKVWHVQVKEEDQNFTNTCVEQMDDPLKAVTTKTARLCSHLKRSGVAVRSSLFFPRVIFLSPDCWLDEELMKRRELVSHSQIDDFLKSFKAGYMAWITDAVTPSWISGHLSYRQMESVREVLRKVGTWDMVQLHCGEQLKGDYQGCQFIALDRQETDTLEFSRVKTLSADSLWALLGHIPQVTVKMYKRGSHSWLGKSLNATATIPSNTFVMFRISGEEFDAKIPANTIHSITLSV
;
A
#
# COMPACT_ATOMS: atom_id res chain seq x y z
N MET A 1 -36.16 15.96 -9.91
CA MET A 1 -36.09 14.68 -9.19
C MET A 1 -35.93 13.58 -10.22
N ASN A 2 -34.71 13.08 -10.39
CA ASN A 2 -34.42 11.92 -11.23
C ASN A 2 -33.30 11.14 -10.54
N THR A 3 -33.67 10.05 -9.89
CA THR A 3 -32.79 9.17 -9.13
C THR A 3 -32.05 8.27 -10.11
N ARG A 4 -30.82 8.63 -10.50
CA ARG A 4 -29.94 7.70 -11.23
C ARG A 4 -29.28 6.78 -10.23
N MET A 5 -29.81 5.57 -10.12
CA MET A 5 -29.12 4.40 -9.62
C MET A 5 -27.88 4.18 -10.51
N LEU A 6 -26.69 4.44 -9.99
CA LEU A 6 -25.44 4.14 -10.69
C LEU A 6 -25.08 2.69 -10.36
N GLN A 7 -25.22 1.82 -11.36
CA GLN A 7 -24.63 0.49 -11.36
C GLN A 7 -23.11 0.64 -11.21
N LEU A 8 -22.58 0.02 -10.15
CA LEU A 8 -21.14 -0.12 -9.92
C LEU A 8 -20.55 -0.91 -11.08
N GLY A 9 -19.90 -0.21 -12.00
CA GLY A 9 -19.06 -0.81 -13.03
C GLY A 9 -17.83 -1.43 -12.37
N SER A 10 -17.78 -2.75 -12.43
CA SER A 10 -16.67 -3.66 -12.13
C SER A 10 -15.26 -3.05 -12.22
N LEU A 11 -14.65 -2.81 -11.05
CA LEU A 11 -13.20 -2.65 -10.88
C LEU A 11 -12.67 -3.67 -9.87
N PHE A 12 -13.07 -4.94 -10.00
CA PHE A 12 -12.41 -6.10 -9.38
C PHE A 12 -12.68 -7.32 -10.26
N PRO A 13 -11.70 -8.21 -10.51
CA PRO A 13 -11.94 -9.44 -11.26
C PRO A 13 -12.94 -10.30 -10.47
N HIS A 14 -14.00 -10.67 -11.18
CA HIS A 14 -15.10 -11.48 -10.70
C HIS A 14 -14.60 -12.91 -10.44
N PHE A 15 -14.16 -13.20 -9.22
CA PHE A 15 -13.94 -14.59 -8.79
C PHE A 15 -15.31 -15.25 -8.61
N GLN A 16 -15.79 -15.91 -9.66
CA GLN A 16 -17.00 -16.71 -9.61
C GLN A 16 -16.79 -17.92 -8.69
N LEU A 17 -17.67 -18.01 -7.70
CA LEU A 17 -17.83 -19.12 -6.79
C LEU A 17 -18.22 -20.38 -7.59
N ALA A 18 -17.37 -21.40 -7.56
CA ALA A 18 -17.56 -22.65 -8.29
C ALA A 18 -18.81 -23.42 -7.80
N SER A 19 -19.71 -23.76 -8.72
CA SER A 19 -20.72 -24.79 -8.52
C SER A 19 -20.24 -26.12 -9.10
N LYS A 20 -19.95 -27.07 -8.21
CA LYS A 20 -19.92 -28.54 -8.35
C LYS A 20 -19.25 -29.16 -9.60
N ALA A 21 -18.19 -29.93 -9.34
CA ALA A 21 -17.34 -30.66 -10.30
C ALA A 21 -18.07 -31.67 -11.20
N PRO A 22 -17.44 -32.01 -12.34
CA PRO A 22 -16.97 -33.38 -12.53
C PRO A 22 -15.45 -33.45 -12.76
N GLU A 23 -14.88 -34.60 -12.40
CA GLU A 23 -13.45 -34.92 -12.38
C GLU A 23 -12.76 -34.73 -13.74
N SER A 24 -11.61 -34.04 -13.77
CA SER A 24 -10.37 -34.49 -14.44
C SER A 24 -9.25 -33.44 -14.44
N VAL A 25 -8.02 -33.95 -14.29
CA VAL A 25 -6.68 -33.34 -14.45
C VAL A 25 -6.22 -32.37 -13.35
N PRO A 26 -5.02 -32.56 -12.73
CA PRO A 26 -4.49 -31.63 -11.74
C PRO A 26 -4.03 -30.35 -12.42
N SER A 27 -4.90 -29.34 -12.42
CA SER A 27 -4.55 -27.97 -12.79
C SER A 27 -3.61 -27.40 -11.73
N GLN A 28 -2.46 -26.91 -12.17
CA GLN A 28 -1.55 -26.16 -11.31
C GLN A 28 -2.32 -24.97 -10.76
N SER A 29 -2.42 -24.90 -9.43
CA SER A 29 -2.99 -23.76 -8.73
C SER A 29 -2.38 -22.45 -9.27
N PRO A 30 -3.18 -21.44 -9.64
CA PRO A 30 -2.63 -20.16 -10.09
C PRO A 30 -1.71 -19.61 -9.00
N LYS A 31 -0.42 -19.39 -9.33
CA LYS A 31 0.54 -18.82 -8.39
C LYS A 31 0.02 -17.45 -7.95
N GLN A 32 -0.37 -17.35 -6.69
CA GLN A 32 -0.84 -16.11 -6.10
C GLN A 32 0.32 -15.09 -6.11
N LEU A 33 0.08 -13.91 -6.65
CA LEU A 33 1.05 -12.81 -6.62
C LEU A 33 1.30 -12.40 -5.17
N PRO A 34 2.56 -12.10 -4.81
CA PRO A 34 2.87 -11.70 -3.44
C PRO A 34 2.20 -10.37 -3.10
N THR A 35 1.68 -10.29 -1.87
CA THR A 35 1.11 -9.04 -1.34
C THR A 35 2.21 -8.03 -1.00
N LEU A 36 1.91 -6.73 -0.96
CA LEU A 36 2.92 -5.72 -0.58
C LEU A 36 3.57 -5.99 0.80
N PRO A 37 2.84 -6.44 1.85
CA PRO A 37 3.45 -6.88 3.10
C PRO A 37 4.46 -8.03 2.95
N GLU A 38 4.16 -9.03 2.10
CA GLU A 38 5.09 -10.13 1.81
C GLU A 38 6.33 -9.63 1.08
N VAL A 39 6.16 -8.72 0.11
CA VAL A 39 7.27 -8.06 -0.58
C VAL A 39 8.15 -7.31 0.42
N LEU A 40 7.58 -6.58 1.39
CA LEU A 40 8.35 -5.87 2.41
C LEU A 40 9.16 -6.82 3.31
N GLN A 41 8.58 -7.96 3.71
CA GLN A 41 9.31 -8.97 4.47
C GLN A 41 10.47 -9.54 3.67
N HIS A 42 10.26 -9.79 2.38
CA HIS A 42 11.30 -10.26 1.47
C HIS A 42 12.42 -9.22 1.29
N VAL A 43 12.06 -7.94 1.14
CA VAL A 43 13.01 -6.81 1.09
C VAL A 43 13.88 -6.77 2.33
N ILE A 44 13.30 -6.78 3.53
CA ILE A 44 14.07 -6.73 4.79
C ILE A 44 15.00 -7.94 4.90
N LYS A 45 14.49 -9.14 4.59
CA LYS A 45 15.26 -10.39 4.66
C LYS A 45 16.47 -10.39 3.73
N LEU A 46 16.29 -10.00 2.47
CA LEU A 46 17.36 -10.07 1.46
C LEU A 46 18.35 -8.93 1.55
N THR A 47 17.88 -7.72 1.85
CA THR A 47 18.75 -6.54 1.99
C THR A 47 19.58 -6.58 3.27
N GLY A 48 19.07 -7.23 4.33
CA GLY A 48 19.67 -7.21 5.66
C GLY A 48 19.62 -5.84 6.34
N LEU A 49 18.83 -4.91 5.79
CA LEU A 49 18.66 -3.57 6.34
C LEU A 49 17.80 -3.61 7.61
N ARG A 50 18.01 -2.62 8.48
CA ARG A 50 17.16 -2.43 9.65
C ARG A 50 15.77 -2.00 9.19
N ARG A 51 14.74 -2.45 9.90
CA ARG A 51 13.34 -2.09 9.61
C ARG A 51 13.10 -0.57 9.61
N GLU A 52 13.83 0.19 10.42
CA GLU A 52 13.75 1.65 10.48
C GLU A 52 14.35 2.39 9.27
N ASP A 53 15.03 1.66 8.38
CA ASP A 53 15.59 2.17 7.13
C ASP A 53 14.75 1.73 5.91
N VAL A 54 13.64 1.01 6.13
CA VAL A 54 12.70 0.55 5.09
C VAL A 54 11.29 1.03 5.43
N TYR A 55 10.77 1.95 4.63
CA TYR A 55 9.45 2.56 4.79
C TYR A 55 8.49 2.04 3.74
N ASN A 56 7.19 2.04 4.05
CA ASN A 56 6.16 1.64 3.11
C ASN A 56 5.05 2.68 3.02
N ASN A 57 4.46 2.78 1.83
CA ASN A 57 3.27 3.58 1.51
C ASN A 57 3.35 5.04 2.02
N LEU A 58 4.52 5.67 1.91
CA LEU A 58 4.73 7.03 2.39
C LEU A 58 3.99 8.02 1.49
N ARG A 59 3.08 8.80 2.09
CA ARG A 59 2.35 9.88 1.42
C ARG A 59 3.11 11.18 1.59
N ILE A 60 3.96 11.48 0.62
CA ILE A 60 4.79 12.69 0.67
C ILE A 60 3.89 13.92 0.54
N PRO A 61 3.79 14.79 1.56
CA PRO A 61 2.92 15.96 1.50
C PRO A 61 3.34 16.86 0.34
N ASP A 62 2.38 17.18 -0.52
CA ASP A 62 2.57 18.22 -1.53
C ASP A 62 2.58 19.61 -0.88
N GLN A 63 2.62 20.65 -1.71
CA GLN A 63 2.63 22.03 -1.21
C GLN A 63 1.33 22.43 -0.49
N PHE A 64 0.24 21.68 -0.70
CA PHE A 64 -1.07 21.89 -0.07
C PHE A 64 -1.38 20.84 1.00
N GLN A 65 -0.40 19.99 1.35
CA GLN A 65 -0.56 18.85 2.26
C GLN A 65 -1.64 17.84 1.85
N ALA A 66 -2.05 17.83 0.58
CA ALA A 66 -3.16 17.04 0.06
C ALA A 66 -2.66 15.89 -0.83
N ALA A 67 -1.62 15.18 -0.39
CA ALA A 67 -1.00 14.13 -1.18
C ALA A 67 -1.98 12.98 -1.48
N LYS A 68 -2.34 12.86 -2.76
CA LYS A 68 -3.21 11.79 -3.28
C LYS A 68 -2.47 10.50 -3.62
N ASP A 69 -1.14 10.53 -3.64
CA ASP A 69 -0.28 9.41 -4.04
C ASP A 69 0.71 9.05 -2.92
N ASP A 70 1.05 7.77 -2.85
CA ASP A 70 2.12 7.23 -2.01
C ASP A 70 3.27 6.64 -2.83
N ILE A 71 4.44 6.58 -2.20
CA ILE A 71 5.56 5.76 -2.65
C ILE A 71 5.45 4.41 -1.97
N ASN A 72 5.39 3.31 -2.74
CA ASN A 72 5.11 1.99 -2.16
C ASN A 72 6.19 1.55 -1.18
N ILE A 73 7.47 1.70 -1.54
CA ILE A 73 8.61 1.37 -0.68
C ILE A 73 9.66 2.49 -0.78
N VAL A 74 10.18 2.94 0.36
CA VAL A 74 11.37 3.80 0.41
C VAL A 74 12.46 3.11 1.20
N ILE A 75 13.62 2.92 0.59
CA ILE A 75 14.80 2.32 1.23
C ILE A 75 15.86 3.41 1.43
N LEU A 76 16.29 3.59 2.68
CA LEU A 76 17.35 4.51 3.07
C LEU A 76 18.65 3.73 3.28
N THR A 77 19.70 4.06 2.53
CA THR A 77 21.04 3.48 2.72
C THR A 77 22.11 4.57 2.69
N GLY A 78 23.35 4.23 3.01
CA GLY A 78 24.48 5.14 2.81
C GLY A 78 24.63 5.58 1.35
N GLN A 79 24.20 4.76 0.38
CA GLN A 79 24.28 5.12 -1.04
C GLN A 79 23.25 6.16 -1.45
N GLY A 80 22.12 6.24 -0.76
CA GLY A 80 21.06 7.20 -1.04
C GLY A 80 19.67 6.72 -0.64
N ILE A 81 18.67 7.36 -1.22
CA ILE A 81 17.24 7.15 -0.95
C ILE A 81 16.60 6.56 -2.19
N PHE A 82 16.17 5.30 -2.10
CA PHE A 82 15.56 4.57 -3.20
C PHE A 82 14.04 4.64 -3.05
N CYS A 83 13.37 5.24 -4.01
CA CYS A 83 11.92 5.34 -4.06
C CYS A 83 11.41 4.32 -5.06
N ILE A 84 10.66 3.34 -4.58
CA ILE A 84 10.28 2.16 -5.34
C ILE A 84 8.76 2.12 -5.47
N ASP A 85 8.28 2.12 -6.71
CA ASP A 85 6.90 1.76 -7.03
C ASP A 85 6.86 0.28 -7.42
N VAL A 86 5.82 -0.41 -6.97
CA VAL A 86 5.67 -1.85 -7.17
C VAL A 86 4.46 -2.10 -8.07
N LYS A 87 4.64 -2.87 -9.15
CA LYS A 87 3.61 -3.16 -10.14
C LYS A 87 3.31 -4.65 -10.19
N PRO A 88 2.07 -5.07 -9.92
CA PRO A 88 1.65 -6.47 -10.02
C PRO A 88 1.28 -6.89 -11.45
N TRP A 89 1.75 -6.14 -12.46
CA TRP A 89 1.39 -6.34 -13.86
C TRP A 89 1.81 -7.72 -14.38
N LYS A 90 1.05 -8.21 -15.35
CA LYS A 90 1.29 -9.47 -16.08
C LYS A 90 1.27 -9.20 -17.58
N GLY A 91 1.85 -10.11 -18.36
CA GLY A 91 1.86 -10.02 -19.82
C GLY A 91 3.01 -9.18 -20.36
N THR A 92 2.89 -8.74 -21.61
CA THR A 92 3.91 -7.95 -22.30
C THR A 92 3.68 -6.47 -22.06
N VAL A 93 4.71 -5.77 -21.61
CA VAL A 93 4.70 -4.34 -21.33
C VAL A 93 5.55 -3.62 -22.36
N SER A 94 4.95 -2.68 -23.09
CA SER A 94 5.67 -1.87 -24.07
C SER A 94 5.41 -0.38 -23.89
N ALA A 95 6.39 0.43 -24.27
CA ALA A 95 6.24 1.89 -24.27
C ALA A 95 5.89 2.41 -25.67
N HIS A 96 4.71 3.01 -25.80
CA HIS A 96 4.27 3.67 -27.03
C HIS A 96 4.04 5.16 -26.79
N ASN A 97 4.95 5.99 -27.30
CA ASN A 97 4.94 7.45 -27.10
C ASN A 97 4.98 7.85 -25.61
N LYS A 98 3.87 8.37 -25.07
CA LYS A 98 3.73 8.87 -23.69
C LYS A 98 2.97 7.90 -22.78
N VAL A 99 2.52 6.77 -23.30
CA VAL A 99 1.64 5.81 -22.62
C VAL A 99 2.29 4.44 -22.69
N TRP A 100 2.12 3.66 -21.64
CA TRP A 100 2.58 2.28 -21.60
C TRP A 100 1.41 1.35 -21.87
N HIS A 101 1.63 0.31 -22.64
CA HIS A 101 0.64 -0.71 -22.92
C HIS A 101 1.00 -1.97 -22.14
N VAL A 102 0.01 -2.55 -21.46
CA VAL A 102 0.12 -3.86 -20.83
C VAL A 102 -0.79 -4.80 -21.60
N GLN A 103 -0.19 -5.73 -22.33
CA GLN A 103 -0.88 -6.71 -23.14
C GLN A 103 -0.91 -8.06 -22.42
N VAL A 104 -2.10 -8.48 -22.01
CA VAL A 104 -2.34 -9.79 -21.40
C VAL A 104 -3.03 -10.68 -22.43
N LYS A 105 -2.45 -11.87 -22.66
CA LYS A 105 -3.07 -12.91 -23.48
C LYS A 105 -3.66 -13.95 -22.56
N GLU A 106 -4.97 -14.13 -22.64
CA GLU A 106 -5.69 -15.20 -21.97
C GLU A 106 -6.07 -16.24 -23.02
N GLU A 107 -5.54 -17.45 -22.87
CA GLU A 107 -5.91 -18.59 -23.70
C GLU A 107 -7.04 -19.34 -23.02
N ASP A 108 -8.24 -19.25 -23.59
CA ASP A 108 -9.33 -20.17 -23.31
C ASP A 108 -9.28 -21.34 -24.30
N GLN A 109 -9.91 -22.47 -23.95
CA GLN A 109 -9.89 -23.72 -24.72
C GLN A 109 -10.25 -23.58 -26.21
N ASN A 110 -10.91 -22.49 -26.62
CA ASN A 110 -11.33 -22.25 -28.00
C ASN A 110 -10.94 -20.88 -28.57
N PHE A 111 -10.44 -19.93 -27.75
CA PHE A 111 -10.14 -18.56 -28.20
C PHE A 111 -8.96 -17.97 -27.43
N THR A 112 -8.09 -17.25 -28.14
CA THR A 112 -7.07 -16.41 -27.51
C THR A 112 -7.60 -14.98 -27.40
N ASN A 113 -7.97 -14.57 -26.19
CA ASN A 113 -8.35 -13.18 -25.93
C ASN A 113 -7.10 -12.36 -25.61
N THR A 114 -6.95 -11.23 -26.28
CA THR A 114 -5.88 -10.27 -25.99
C THR A 114 -6.50 -9.02 -25.39
N CYS A 115 -6.22 -8.76 -24.11
CA CYS A 115 -6.54 -7.50 -23.47
C CYS A 115 -5.34 -6.56 -23.57
N VAL A 116 -5.56 -5.31 -23.97
CA VAL A 116 -4.53 -4.26 -23.96
C VAL A 116 -5.01 -3.13 -23.07
N GLU A 117 -4.33 -2.95 -21.95
CA GLU A 117 -4.59 -1.86 -21.02
C GLU A 117 -3.59 -0.72 -21.26
N GLN A 118 -4.10 0.52 -21.29
CA GLN A 118 -3.28 1.71 -21.35
C GLN A 118 -3.02 2.24 -19.95
N MET A 119 -1.76 2.44 -19.62
CA MET A 119 -1.28 2.88 -18.32
C MET A 119 -0.41 4.13 -18.50
N ASP A 120 -0.50 5.06 -17.54
CA ASP A 120 0.47 6.14 -17.44
C ASP A 120 1.89 5.60 -17.22
N ASP A 121 2.90 6.35 -17.67
CA ASP A 121 4.30 5.97 -17.50
C ASP A 121 4.66 5.84 -16.00
N PRO A 122 4.90 4.59 -15.50
CA PRO A 122 5.18 4.35 -14.10
C PRO A 122 6.54 4.91 -13.67
N LEU A 123 7.50 5.00 -14.60
CA LEU A 123 8.81 5.57 -14.34
C LEU A 123 8.71 7.09 -14.14
N LYS A 124 7.91 7.77 -14.98
CA LYS A 124 7.60 9.19 -14.80
C LYS A 124 6.88 9.46 -13.47
N ALA A 125 5.94 8.59 -13.11
CA ALA A 125 5.20 8.70 -11.85
C ALA A 125 6.13 8.60 -10.64
N VAL A 126 6.94 7.53 -10.54
CA VAL A 126 7.86 7.37 -9.39
C VAL A 126 8.94 8.46 -9.37
N THR A 127 9.41 8.93 -10.53
CA THR A 127 10.37 10.05 -10.61
C THR A 127 9.77 11.34 -10.04
N THR A 128 8.50 11.61 -10.35
CA THR A 128 7.78 12.77 -9.81
C THR A 128 7.61 12.64 -8.29
N LYS A 129 7.21 11.47 -7.79
CA LYS A 129 7.11 11.19 -6.34
C LYS A 129 8.46 11.36 -5.63
N THR A 130 9.53 10.88 -6.27
CA THR A 130 10.91 11.02 -5.77
C THR A 130 11.34 12.48 -5.67
N ALA A 131 11.03 13.31 -6.68
CA ALA A 131 11.30 14.73 -6.65
C ALA A 131 10.50 15.47 -5.55
N ARG A 132 9.25 15.05 -5.32
CA ARG A 132 8.44 15.54 -4.19
C ARG A 132 9.09 15.19 -2.85
N LEU A 133 9.59 13.97 -2.67
CA LEU A 133 10.30 13.58 -1.45
C LEU A 133 11.56 14.42 -1.23
N CYS A 134 12.38 14.60 -2.27
CA CYS A 134 13.56 15.46 -2.20
C CYS A 134 13.19 16.89 -1.77
N SER A 135 12.13 17.45 -2.36
CA SER A 135 11.63 18.78 -2.02
C SER A 135 11.08 18.85 -0.60
N HIS A 136 10.40 17.80 -0.13
CA HIS A 136 9.90 17.70 1.23
C HIS A 136 11.04 17.67 2.25
N LEU A 137 12.06 16.83 2.06
CA LEU A 137 13.25 16.80 2.93
C LEU A 137 13.93 18.16 3.01
N LYS A 138 14.09 18.85 1.87
CA LYS A 138 14.65 20.21 1.82
C LYS A 138 13.81 21.21 2.62
N ARG A 139 12.48 21.19 2.49
CA ARG A 139 11.57 22.03 3.30
C ARG A 139 11.64 21.72 4.79
N SER A 140 11.88 20.46 5.14
CA SER A 140 12.08 20.00 6.51
C SER A 140 13.50 20.26 7.05
N GLY A 141 14.32 21.05 6.34
CA GLY A 141 15.66 21.45 6.78
C GLY A 141 16.77 20.42 6.51
N VAL A 142 16.47 19.33 5.80
CA VAL A 142 17.43 18.26 5.49
C VAL A 142 17.95 18.42 4.06
N ALA A 143 19.19 18.89 3.93
CA ALA A 143 19.84 19.06 2.65
C ALA A 143 20.47 17.74 2.16
N VAL A 144 19.83 17.11 1.18
CA VAL A 144 20.35 15.94 0.46
C VAL A 144 20.48 16.29 -1.03
N ARG A 145 21.59 15.89 -1.66
CA ARG A 145 21.78 16.10 -3.11
C ARG A 145 20.76 15.28 -3.89
N SER A 146 20.13 15.87 -4.90
CA SER A 146 19.14 15.21 -5.76
C SER A 146 19.70 13.95 -6.45
N SER A 147 21.01 13.92 -6.72
CA SER A 147 21.70 12.76 -7.28
C SER A 147 21.70 11.51 -6.40
N LEU A 148 21.34 11.64 -5.11
CA LEU A 148 21.24 10.53 -4.16
C LEU A 148 19.80 10.00 -4.03
N PHE A 149 18.89 10.43 -4.90
CA PHE A 149 17.54 9.92 -4.96
C PHE A 149 17.38 9.04 -6.19
N PHE A 150 16.97 7.79 -5.98
CA PHE A 150 16.93 6.77 -7.00
C PHE A 150 15.50 6.27 -7.21
N PRO A 151 14.80 6.72 -8.26
CA PRO A 151 13.50 6.16 -8.63
C PRO A 151 13.67 4.74 -9.17
N ARG A 152 12.80 3.82 -8.77
CA ARG A 152 12.76 2.44 -9.25
C ARG A 152 11.32 1.97 -9.44
N VAL A 153 11.13 1.08 -10.42
CA VAL A 153 9.88 0.34 -10.62
C VAL A 153 10.18 -1.15 -10.58
N ILE A 154 9.51 -1.87 -9.70
CA ILE A 154 9.62 -3.34 -9.58
C ILE A 154 8.38 -3.99 -10.15
N PHE A 155 8.55 -4.97 -11.04
CA PHE A 155 7.46 -5.80 -11.57
C PHE A 155 7.41 -7.14 -10.84
N LEU A 156 6.32 -7.39 -10.12
CA LEU A 156 6.20 -8.55 -9.22
C LEU A 156 5.83 -9.87 -9.92
N SER A 157 5.26 -9.83 -11.12
CA SER A 157 4.85 -11.06 -11.76
C SER A 157 6.02 -11.70 -12.53
N PRO A 158 6.25 -13.01 -12.38
CA PRO A 158 7.15 -13.75 -13.27
C PRO A 158 6.70 -13.72 -14.73
N ASP A 159 5.41 -13.48 -14.98
CA ASP A 159 4.80 -13.45 -16.30
C ASP A 159 4.79 -12.03 -16.90
N CYS A 160 5.52 -11.09 -16.30
CA CYS A 160 5.67 -9.72 -16.80
C CYS A 160 6.92 -9.60 -17.66
N TRP A 161 6.73 -9.35 -18.96
CA TRP A 161 7.80 -9.25 -19.95
C TRP A 161 7.89 -7.81 -20.44
N LEU A 162 9.00 -7.14 -20.18
CA LEU A 162 9.24 -5.80 -20.71
C LEU A 162 9.82 -5.88 -22.12
N ASP A 163 9.43 -4.95 -23.00
CA ASP A 163 10.07 -4.81 -24.31
C ASP A 163 11.58 -4.46 -24.19
N GLU A 164 12.30 -4.60 -25.31
CA GLU A 164 13.76 -4.42 -25.32
C GLU A 164 14.22 -3.02 -24.89
N GLU A 165 13.46 -1.97 -25.23
CA GLU A 165 13.82 -0.59 -24.89
C GLU A 165 13.61 -0.30 -23.40
N LEU A 166 12.57 -0.89 -22.80
CA LEU A 166 12.33 -0.83 -21.36
C LEU A 166 13.37 -1.66 -20.61
N MET A 167 13.75 -2.84 -21.11
CA MET A 167 14.78 -3.68 -20.47
C MET A 167 16.17 -3.00 -20.38
N LYS A 168 16.46 -2.03 -21.24
CA LYS A 168 17.70 -1.22 -21.18
C LYS A 168 17.70 -0.22 -20.02
N ARG A 169 16.54 0.09 -19.42
CA ARG A 169 16.41 1.10 -18.36
C ARG A 169 16.70 0.48 -17.01
N ARG A 170 17.82 0.88 -16.40
CA ARG A 170 18.27 0.44 -15.05
C ARG A 170 17.27 0.76 -13.93
N GLU A 171 16.36 1.70 -14.15
CA GLU A 171 15.33 2.08 -13.19
C GLU A 171 14.22 1.01 -13.08
N LEU A 172 14.11 0.14 -14.08
CA LEU A 172 13.14 -0.94 -14.13
C LEU A 172 13.79 -2.24 -13.66
N VAL A 173 13.10 -2.95 -12.78
CA VAL A 173 13.55 -4.23 -12.22
C VAL A 173 12.50 -5.27 -12.54
N SER A 174 12.84 -6.20 -13.43
CA SER A 174 11.98 -7.33 -13.76
C SER A 174 11.94 -8.34 -12.61
N HIS A 175 10.95 -9.23 -12.60
CA HIS A 175 10.78 -10.22 -11.54
C HIS A 175 12.03 -11.07 -11.30
N SER A 176 12.72 -11.49 -12.36
CA SER A 176 13.94 -12.31 -12.25
C SER A 176 15.13 -11.55 -11.64
N GLN A 177 15.11 -10.22 -11.68
CA GLN A 177 16.19 -9.36 -11.17
C GLN A 177 15.96 -8.88 -9.74
N ILE A 178 14.76 -9.08 -9.17
CA ILE A 178 14.38 -8.55 -7.85
C ILE A 178 15.39 -8.96 -6.78
N ASP A 179 15.70 -10.26 -6.68
CA ASP A 179 16.57 -10.76 -5.63
C ASP A 179 17.98 -10.19 -5.71
N ASP A 180 18.54 -10.09 -6.92
CA ASP A 180 19.89 -9.54 -7.13
C ASP A 180 19.93 -8.04 -6.88
N PHE A 181 18.89 -7.31 -7.31
CA PHE A 181 18.70 -5.91 -6.96
C PHE A 181 18.63 -5.72 -5.44
N LEU A 182 17.87 -6.54 -4.73
CA LEU A 182 17.75 -6.45 -3.26
C LEU A 182 19.06 -6.82 -2.54
N LYS A 183 19.77 -7.84 -3.01
CA LYS A 183 21.09 -8.21 -2.45
C LYS A 183 22.13 -7.12 -2.65
N SER A 184 22.02 -6.30 -3.70
CA SER A 184 22.96 -5.19 -3.94
C SER A 184 23.01 -4.18 -2.78
N PHE A 185 21.90 -4.00 -2.05
CA PHE A 185 21.86 -3.13 -0.87
C PHE A 185 22.70 -3.67 0.29
N LYS A 186 22.78 -5.00 0.45
CA LYS A 186 23.57 -5.64 1.50
C LYS A 186 25.07 -5.38 1.31
N ALA A 187 25.54 -5.49 0.07
CA ALA A 187 26.92 -5.20 -0.29
C ALA A 187 27.26 -3.71 -0.06
N GLY A 188 26.33 -2.82 -0.43
CA GLY A 188 26.48 -1.37 -0.20
C GLY A 188 26.48 -0.97 1.28
N TYR A 189 25.67 -1.62 2.10
CA TYR A 189 25.61 -1.37 3.55
C TYR A 189 26.91 -1.78 4.26
N MET A 190 27.47 -2.95 3.91
CA MET A 190 28.72 -3.43 4.52
C MET A 190 29.93 -2.58 4.10
N ALA A 191 30.02 -2.17 2.83
CA ALA A 191 31.06 -1.26 2.36
C ALA A 191 30.98 0.14 3.00
N TRP A 192 29.76 0.65 3.21
CA TRP A 192 29.56 1.95 3.87
C TRP A 192 29.95 1.94 5.36
N ILE A 193 29.66 0.85 6.10
CA ILE A 193 30.08 0.73 7.50
C ILE A 193 31.61 0.81 7.61
N THR A 194 32.34 0.20 6.67
CA THR A 194 33.81 0.25 6.67
C THR A 194 34.36 1.62 6.26
N ASP A 195 33.59 2.41 5.49
CA ASP A 195 33.96 3.74 4.99
C ASP A 195 33.51 4.91 5.90
N ALA A 196 33.07 4.64 7.13
CA ALA A 196 32.52 5.63 8.07
C ALA A 196 33.49 6.78 8.47
N VAL A 197 34.73 6.74 8.00
CA VAL A 197 35.77 7.76 8.23
C VAL A 197 35.90 8.73 7.04
N THR A 198 35.24 8.47 5.90
CA THR A 198 35.33 9.33 4.71
C THR A 198 34.23 10.40 4.73
N PRO A 199 34.58 11.69 4.71
CA PRO A 199 33.58 12.76 4.69
C PRO A 199 32.64 12.71 3.46
N SER A 200 31.35 12.97 3.66
CA SER A 200 30.29 12.81 2.63
C SER A 200 30.43 13.70 1.39
N TRP A 201 31.21 14.78 1.46
CA TRP A 201 31.51 15.64 0.31
C TRP A 201 32.47 14.99 -0.69
N ILE A 202 33.22 13.97 -0.27
CA ILE A 202 34.21 13.23 -1.08
C ILE A 202 33.65 11.86 -1.52
N SER A 203 32.92 11.16 -0.64
CA SER A 203 32.47 9.78 -0.93
C SER A 203 31.27 9.69 -1.88
N GLY A 204 30.51 10.78 -2.06
CA GLY A 204 29.25 10.73 -2.82
C GLY A 204 28.15 9.93 -2.11
N HIS A 205 28.29 9.66 -0.81
CA HIS A 205 27.35 8.92 0.03
C HIS A 205 26.68 9.81 1.08
N LEU A 206 25.56 9.35 1.64
CA LEU A 206 24.94 9.97 2.81
C LEU A 206 25.81 9.74 4.05
N SER A 207 26.08 10.84 4.77
CA SER A 207 26.68 10.75 6.11
C SER A 207 25.70 10.15 7.12
N TYR A 208 26.21 9.60 8.22
CA TYR A 208 25.38 9.10 9.32
C TYR A 208 24.39 10.15 9.84
N ARG A 209 24.85 11.40 10.00
CA ARG A 209 24.00 12.53 10.43
C ARG A 209 22.88 12.80 9.44
N GLN A 210 23.18 12.81 8.13
CA GLN A 210 22.14 12.97 7.12
C GLN A 210 21.14 11.82 7.13
N MET A 211 21.61 10.58 7.31
CA MET A 211 20.71 9.43 7.43
C MET A 211 19.79 9.57 8.65
N GLU A 212 20.29 9.99 9.81
CA GLU A 212 19.44 10.22 10.98
C GLU A 212 18.43 11.34 10.73
N SER A 213 18.85 12.48 10.18
CA SER A 213 17.93 13.57 9.87
C SER A 213 16.86 13.17 8.84
N VAL A 214 17.22 12.38 7.82
CA VAL A 214 16.23 11.81 6.89
C VAL A 214 15.27 10.88 7.64
N ARG A 215 15.78 10.01 8.51
CA ARG A 215 14.98 9.08 9.32
C ARG A 215 13.95 9.81 10.18
N GLU A 216 14.37 10.88 10.85
CA GLU A 216 13.49 11.73 11.67
C GLU A 216 12.35 12.36 10.87
N VAL A 217 12.63 12.80 9.64
CA VAL A 217 11.58 13.34 8.76
C VAL A 217 10.66 12.23 8.28
N LEU A 218 11.19 11.13 7.76
CA LEU A 218 10.39 10.03 7.23
C LEU A 218 9.51 9.36 8.28
N ARG A 219 9.95 9.28 9.55
CA ARG A 219 9.13 8.78 10.68
C ARG A 219 7.88 9.63 10.93
N LYS A 220 7.87 10.90 10.51
CA LYS A 220 6.75 11.83 10.67
C LYS A 220 5.86 11.90 9.42
N VAL A 221 6.26 11.25 8.33
CA VAL A 221 5.46 11.20 7.10
C VAL A 221 4.35 10.18 7.28
N GLY A 222 3.11 10.63 7.12
CA GLY A 222 1.94 9.77 7.19
C GLY A 222 1.85 8.76 6.04
N THR A 223 0.99 7.77 6.25
CA THR A 223 0.59 6.75 5.29
C THR A 223 -0.92 6.82 5.08
N TRP A 224 -1.52 5.78 4.51
CA TRP A 224 -2.97 5.67 4.38
C TRP A 224 -3.61 5.02 5.61
N ASP A 225 -4.88 5.36 5.86
CA ASP A 225 -5.73 4.57 6.74
C ASP A 225 -6.08 3.24 6.03
N MET A 226 -6.23 2.19 6.81
CA MET A 226 -6.50 0.84 6.32
C MET A 226 -7.79 0.31 6.94
N VAL A 227 -8.78 0.00 6.10
CA VAL A 227 -10.01 -0.68 6.52
C VAL A 227 -9.84 -2.16 6.18
N GLN A 228 -10.00 -3.02 7.18
CA GLN A 228 -10.11 -4.45 6.99
C GLN A 228 -11.58 -4.86 7.10
N LEU A 229 -12.10 -5.53 6.07
CA LEU A 229 -13.45 -6.04 6.04
C LEU A 229 -13.50 -7.47 6.61
N HIS A 230 -14.66 -7.88 7.12
CA HIS A 230 -14.87 -9.24 7.62
C HIS A 230 -14.73 -10.32 6.55
N CYS A 231 -14.90 -9.98 5.27
CA CYS A 231 -14.63 -10.89 4.15
C CYS A 231 -13.13 -11.12 3.89
N GLY A 232 -12.24 -10.40 4.59
CA GLY A 232 -10.79 -10.49 4.43
C GLY A 232 -10.19 -9.44 3.49
N GLU A 233 -11.03 -8.72 2.74
CA GLU A 233 -10.58 -7.63 1.87
C GLU A 233 -10.05 -6.43 2.67
N GLN A 234 -9.13 -5.69 2.06
CA GLN A 234 -8.55 -4.48 2.63
C GLN A 234 -8.72 -3.30 1.69
N LEU A 235 -9.17 -2.17 2.24
CA LEU A 235 -9.30 -0.91 1.53
C LEU A 235 -8.29 0.09 2.09
N LYS A 236 -7.61 0.79 1.19
CA LYS A 236 -6.63 1.83 1.49
C LYS A 236 -7.22 3.20 1.19
N GLY A 237 -7.09 4.17 2.08
CA GLY A 237 -7.70 5.49 1.89
C GLY A 237 -7.66 6.37 3.14
N ASP A 238 -8.59 7.32 3.23
CA ASP A 238 -8.71 8.28 4.33
C ASP A 238 -10.04 8.13 5.06
N TYR A 239 -9.98 7.87 6.37
CA TYR A 239 -11.16 7.88 7.24
C TYR A 239 -11.67 9.32 7.40
N GLN A 240 -12.93 9.53 7.02
CA GLN A 240 -13.58 10.85 7.08
C GLN A 240 -14.48 10.99 8.32
N GLY A 241 -14.98 9.87 8.86
CA GLY A 241 -15.82 9.89 10.05
C GLY A 241 -16.79 8.71 10.12
N CYS A 242 -17.43 8.57 11.27
CA CYS A 242 -18.53 7.64 11.50
C CYS A 242 -19.53 8.34 12.40
N GLN A 243 -20.82 8.25 12.05
CA GLN A 243 -21.87 8.77 12.92
C GLN A 243 -21.77 8.07 14.28
N PHE A 244 -21.99 8.82 15.37
CA PHE A 244 -21.93 8.33 16.75
C PHE A 244 -20.53 7.99 17.30
N ILE A 245 -19.47 8.21 16.54
CA ILE A 245 -18.09 8.02 17.01
C ILE A 245 -17.37 9.37 16.99
N ALA A 246 -17.00 9.87 18.17
CA ALA A 246 -16.04 10.96 18.31
C ALA A 246 -14.64 10.36 18.44
N LEU A 247 -13.76 10.70 17.51
CA LEU A 247 -12.44 10.10 17.37
C LEU A 247 -11.36 11.17 17.54
N ASP A 248 -10.44 10.96 18.48
CA ASP A 248 -9.16 11.65 18.48
C ASP A 248 -8.10 10.78 17.77
N ARG A 249 -7.64 11.23 16.60
CA ARG A 249 -6.64 10.52 15.77
C ARG A 249 -5.24 10.49 16.40
N GLN A 250 -4.90 11.49 17.21
CA GLN A 250 -3.59 11.55 17.88
C GLN A 250 -3.49 10.49 18.97
N GLU A 251 -4.61 10.22 19.65
CA GLU A 251 -4.66 9.22 20.72
C GLU A 251 -5.10 7.83 20.25
N THR A 252 -5.79 7.71 19.12
CA THR A 252 -6.39 6.44 18.66
C THR A 252 -5.64 5.88 17.45
N ASP A 253 -5.30 4.60 17.52
CA ASP A 253 -4.58 3.87 16.47
C ASP A 253 -5.47 2.91 15.70
N THR A 254 -6.37 2.20 16.38
CA THR A 254 -7.22 1.19 15.76
C THR A 254 -8.66 1.33 16.25
N LEU A 255 -9.63 1.23 15.33
CA LEU A 255 -11.03 0.97 15.63
C LEU A 255 -11.33 -0.49 15.30
N GLU A 256 -11.87 -1.25 16.25
CA GLU A 256 -12.29 -2.63 16.03
C GLU A 256 -13.80 -2.73 16.13
N PHE A 257 -14.42 -3.32 15.12
CA PHE A 257 -15.86 -3.46 14.98
C PHE A 257 -16.24 -4.90 15.28
N SER A 258 -17.13 -5.08 16.25
CA SER A 258 -17.58 -6.39 16.69
C SER A 258 -19.10 -6.44 16.79
N ARG A 259 -19.70 -7.49 16.23
CA ARG A 259 -21.13 -7.74 16.38
C ARG A 259 -21.41 -8.22 17.80
N VAL A 260 -22.47 -7.70 18.42
CA VAL A 260 -22.94 -8.22 19.70
C VAL A 260 -23.42 -9.66 19.46
N LYS A 261 -22.82 -10.64 20.15
CA LYS A 261 -23.03 -12.09 19.92
C LYS A 261 -24.26 -12.66 20.64
N THR A 262 -25.27 -11.85 20.97
CA THR A 262 -26.52 -12.34 21.59
C THR A 262 -27.48 -12.89 20.53
N LEU A 263 -27.06 -13.99 19.90
CA LEU A 263 -27.66 -14.58 18.70
C LEU A 263 -29.13 -15.03 18.85
N SER A 264 -29.61 -15.31 20.07
CA SER A 264 -31.00 -15.75 20.28
C SER A 264 -32.00 -14.61 20.42
N ALA A 265 -31.62 -13.50 21.05
CA ALA A 265 -32.52 -12.38 21.27
C ALA A 265 -32.52 -11.42 20.07
N ASP A 266 -31.35 -11.06 19.54
CA ASP A 266 -31.24 -10.00 18.53
C ASP A 266 -31.92 -10.35 17.19
N SER A 267 -31.92 -11.64 16.81
CA SER A 267 -32.60 -12.12 15.59
C SER A 267 -34.13 -12.06 15.72
N LEU A 268 -34.67 -12.30 16.93
CA LEU A 268 -36.11 -12.22 17.20
C LEU A 268 -36.56 -10.77 17.34
N TRP A 269 -35.75 -9.92 17.96
CA TRP A 269 -36.01 -8.48 18.07
C TRP A 269 -35.89 -7.75 16.72
N ALA A 270 -35.01 -8.22 15.83
CA ALA A 270 -34.91 -7.68 14.46
C ALA A 270 -36.21 -7.86 13.66
N LEU A 271 -36.93 -8.97 13.86
CA LEU A 271 -38.25 -9.19 13.25
C LEU A 271 -39.33 -8.24 13.82
N LEU A 272 -39.09 -7.68 15.01
CA LEU A 272 -39.94 -6.68 15.66
C LEU A 272 -39.48 -5.23 15.38
N GLY A 273 -38.54 -5.04 14.45
CA GLY A 273 -38.05 -3.72 14.03
C GLY A 273 -36.85 -3.19 14.81
N HIS A 274 -36.23 -3.99 15.70
CA HIS A 274 -35.03 -3.58 16.43
C HIS A 274 -33.79 -3.62 15.52
N ILE A 275 -33.02 -2.54 15.47
CA ILE A 275 -31.81 -2.47 14.64
C ILE A 275 -30.64 -3.14 15.40
N PRO A 276 -29.99 -4.17 14.84
CA PRO A 276 -28.84 -4.81 15.49
C PRO A 276 -27.74 -3.80 15.78
N GLN A 277 -26.98 -4.01 16.86
CA GLN A 277 -25.94 -3.10 17.30
C GLN A 277 -24.53 -3.65 16.99
N VAL A 278 -23.58 -2.74 16.78
CA VAL A 278 -22.15 -3.02 16.61
C VAL A 278 -21.39 -2.31 17.71
N THR A 279 -20.55 -3.03 18.42
CA THR A 279 -19.64 -2.45 19.42
C THR A 279 -18.32 -2.11 18.75
N VAL A 280 -17.94 -0.84 18.86
CA VAL A 280 -16.69 -0.30 18.34
C VAL A 280 -15.75 -0.01 19.49
N LYS A 281 -14.60 -0.70 19.50
CA LYS A 281 -13.53 -0.48 20.46
C LYS A 281 -12.45 0.39 19.84
N MET A 282 -12.06 1.46 20.50
CA MET A 282 -11.02 2.38 20.07
C MET A 282 -9.76 2.13 20.89
N TYR A 283 -8.68 1.69 20.27
CA TYR A 283 -7.42 1.38 20.94
C TYR A 283 -6.44 2.54 20.89
N LYS A 284 -5.72 2.72 22.00
CA LYS A 284 -4.76 3.81 22.17
C LYS A 284 -3.51 3.62 21.31
N ARG A 285 -3.01 4.71 20.74
CA ARG A 285 -1.78 4.78 19.96
C ARG A 285 -0.56 4.58 20.85
N GLY A 286 0.41 3.80 20.35
CA GLY A 286 1.67 3.52 21.06
C GLY A 286 1.59 2.52 22.21
N SER A 287 0.39 2.10 22.64
CA SER A 287 0.24 1.08 23.69
C SER A 287 0.26 -0.33 23.12
N HIS A 288 1.46 -0.82 22.78
CA HIS A 288 1.69 -2.23 22.49
C HIS A 288 2.59 -2.78 23.61
N SER A 289 2.03 -2.95 24.80
CA SER A 289 2.71 -3.61 25.92
C SER A 289 2.42 -5.11 25.90
N TRP A 290 3.22 -5.90 26.63
CA TRP A 290 2.99 -7.34 26.78
C TRP A 290 1.56 -7.69 27.25
N LEU A 291 0.91 -6.77 27.98
CA LEU A 291 -0.47 -6.91 28.46
C LEU A 291 -1.55 -6.68 27.38
N GLY A 292 -1.16 -6.46 26.12
CA GLY A 292 -2.08 -6.23 25.00
C GLY A 292 -2.32 -4.74 24.70
N LYS A 293 -3.33 -4.49 23.86
CA LYS A 293 -3.69 -3.14 23.41
C LYS A 293 -4.48 -2.41 24.50
N SER A 294 -4.08 -1.19 24.85
CA SER A 294 -4.86 -0.35 25.77
C SER A 294 -6.08 0.22 25.05
N LEU A 295 -7.24 0.16 25.71
CA LEU A 295 -8.50 0.69 25.21
C LEU A 295 -8.63 2.17 25.59
N ASN A 296 -8.90 3.03 24.62
CA ASN A 296 -9.20 4.45 24.84
C ASN A 296 -10.69 4.65 25.14
N ALA A 297 -11.56 4.11 24.29
CA ALA A 297 -13.01 4.24 24.43
C ALA A 297 -13.76 3.07 23.78
N THR A 298 -15.03 2.92 24.12
CA THR A 298 -15.96 1.99 23.46
C THR A 298 -17.26 2.71 23.14
N ALA A 299 -17.81 2.47 21.96
CA ALA A 299 -19.10 2.98 21.54
C ALA A 299 -19.96 1.83 21.01
N THR A 300 -21.28 1.92 21.19
CA THR A 300 -22.23 1.00 20.57
C THR A 300 -23.05 1.78 19.57
N ILE A 301 -23.02 1.34 18.31
CA ILE A 301 -23.66 2.03 17.18
C ILE A 301 -24.63 1.10 16.46
N PRO A 302 -25.69 1.64 15.82
CA PRO A 302 -26.56 0.85 14.96
C PRO A 302 -25.76 0.19 13.83
N SER A 303 -26.07 -1.06 13.51
CA SER A 303 -25.34 -1.85 12.50
C SER A 303 -25.49 -1.34 11.07
N ASN A 304 -26.52 -0.54 10.79
CA ASN A 304 -26.75 0.16 9.53
C ASN A 304 -26.03 1.53 9.46
N THR A 305 -25.25 1.90 10.48
CA THR A 305 -24.41 3.09 10.44
C THR A 305 -23.32 2.92 9.39
N PHE A 306 -23.00 4.01 8.68
CA PHE A 306 -21.94 4.03 7.69
C PHE A 306 -20.71 4.74 8.22
N VAL A 307 -19.55 4.14 7.95
CA VAL A 307 -18.26 4.82 7.99
C VAL A 307 -18.06 5.52 6.65
N MET A 308 -17.75 6.82 6.71
CA MET A 308 -17.35 7.61 5.56
C MET A 308 -15.84 7.41 5.34
N PHE A 309 -15.47 6.91 4.17
CA PHE A 309 -14.08 6.59 3.84
C PHE A 309 -13.77 6.97 2.40
N ARG A 310 -12.73 7.76 2.18
CA ARG A 310 -12.28 8.13 0.83
C ARG A 310 -11.24 7.13 0.35
N ILE A 311 -11.60 6.28 -0.61
CA ILE A 311 -10.69 5.27 -1.13
C ILE A 311 -9.55 5.97 -1.91
N SER A 312 -8.33 5.46 -1.76
CA SER A 312 -7.15 5.96 -2.46
C SER A 312 -7.38 5.98 -3.97
N GLY A 313 -7.23 7.16 -4.59
CA GLY A 313 -7.45 7.38 -6.03
C GLY A 313 -8.87 7.82 -6.39
N GLU A 314 -9.82 7.76 -5.46
CA GLU A 314 -11.19 8.26 -5.66
C GLU A 314 -11.35 9.71 -5.21
N GLU A 315 -12.29 10.43 -5.82
CA GLU A 315 -12.60 11.82 -5.47
C GLU A 315 -13.71 11.94 -4.41
N PHE A 316 -14.54 10.92 -4.29
CA PHE A 316 -15.73 10.92 -3.44
C PHE A 316 -15.61 9.94 -2.29
N ASP A 317 -16.37 10.19 -1.22
CA ASP A 317 -16.37 9.34 -0.04
C ASP A 317 -17.29 8.13 -0.24
N ALA A 318 -16.76 6.94 -0.02
CA ALA A 318 -17.53 5.71 0.05
C ALA A 318 -18.24 5.59 1.41
N LYS A 319 -19.44 5.00 1.38
CA LYS A 319 -20.22 4.66 2.57
C LYS A 319 -20.06 3.18 2.86
N ILE A 320 -19.23 2.85 3.85
CA ILE A 320 -18.94 1.47 4.22
C ILE A 320 -19.81 1.08 5.43
N PRO A 321 -20.68 0.06 5.32
CA PRO A 321 -21.51 -0.37 6.46
C PRO A 321 -20.67 -0.86 7.63
N ALA A 322 -20.91 -0.35 8.84
CA ALA A 322 -20.14 -0.68 10.04
C ALA A 322 -20.12 -2.19 10.36
N ASN A 323 -21.18 -2.92 9.99
CA ASN A 323 -21.29 -4.36 10.22
C ASN A 323 -20.45 -5.23 9.26
N THR A 324 -19.87 -4.64 8.21
CA THR A 324 -18.96 -5.31 7.26
C THR A 324 -17.50 -5.09 7.63
N ILE A 325 -17.22 -4.05 8.41
CA ILE A 325 -15.87 -3.68 8.84
C ILE A 325 -15.47 -4.59 9.99
N HIS A 326 -14.26 -5.13 9.91
CA HIS A 326 -13.61 -5.81 11.02
C HIS A 326 -12.80 -4.81 11.84
N SER A 327 -11.96 -4.02 11.18
CA SER A 327 -11.12 -3.02 11.84
C SER A 327 -10.74 -1.87 10.91
N ILE A 328 -10.36 -0.75 11.50
CA ILE A 328 -9.75 0.39 10.81
C ILE A 328 -8.47 0.76 11.55
N THR A 329 -7.34 0.76 10.86
CA THR A 329 -6.05 1.25 11.38
C THR A 329 -5.81 2.66 10.85
N LEU A 330 -5.54 3.60 11.76
CA LEU A 330 -5.40 5.02 11.44
C LEU A 330 -3.93 5.44 11.34
N SER A 331 -3.57 6.05 10.22
CA SER A 331 -2.30 6.76 10.09
C SER A 331 -2.31 8.09 10.87
N VAL A 332 -1.12 8.57 11.23
CA VAL A 332 -0.91 9.82 11.99
C VAL A 332 -1.09 11.03 11.08
#